data_AF-A0A0D9Z0X2-F1
#
_entry.id   AF-A0A0D9Z0X2-F1
#
_cell.length_a   1.000
_cell.length_b   1.000
_cell.length_c   1.000
_cell.angle_alpha   90.00
_cell.angle_beta   90.00
_cell.angle_gamma   90.00
#
_symmetry.space_group_name_H-M   'P 1'
#
loop_
_entity.id
_entity.type
_entity.pdbx_description
1 polymer ?
#
loop_
_entity_poly.entity_id
_entity_poly.type
_entity_poly.pdbx_seq_one_letter_code
_entity_poly.pdbx_strand_id
1 'polypeptide(L)'
;MNCLQNLLKEPPIVGSRSMRRPSPLNLVTPLPFHSIHTMVRGGSRRSNTVKTASGASTSSAESGAVEAGTEKSDTYSTNMTQAMGAVLTYRHELGMNYNFIRPDLIVGSCLQSPLDVDKLRDIGVKTVFCLQQDPDLEYFGVDICAIQEYCLQCKDIEHCRAEIRDFDAFDLRLRLPAVISKLHKLVNHNGGVTYIHCTAGLGRAPAVTLAYMFWILGYSLNEGHQLLQSKRACFPKLEAIKLATADILTGLSKNSITLKWESDSCSSVEISGLDVGWGQIIPLTYNKEKRAWYLERELPEGRYEYKYIVDGKWVCNDNEKKTKANADGHVNNYVQVSRDGTSDEERELRERLTGQNPDLTKEERLMIREYLEQYVER
;
A
#
# COMPACT_ATOMS: atom_id res chain seq x y z
N MET A 1 10.64 -0.72 -15.94
CA MET A 1 11.86 -0.73 -15.07
C MET A 1 11.47 -1.21 -13.66
N ASN A 2 12.40 -1.60 -12.77
CA ASN A 2 12.02 -2.09 -11.44
C ASN A 2 11.40 -0.96 -10.59
N CYS A 3 10.21 -1.20 -10.04
CA CYS A 3 9.46 -0.22 -9.26
C CYS A 3 10.16 0.23 -7.96
N LEU A 4 11.09 -0.58 -7.41
CA LEU A 4 11.87 -0.30 -6.20
C LEU A 4 13.30 -0.87 -6.29
N GLN A 5 14.08 -0.46 -7.30
CA GLN A 5 15.38 -1.08 -7.60
C GLN A 5 16.49 -0.83 -6.54
N ASN A 6 16.24 0.04 -5.54
CA ASN A 6 17.29 0.59 -4.66
C ASN A 6 17.18 0.18 -3.18
N LEU A 7 16.05 -0.33 -2.70
CA LEU A 7 15.86 -0.68 -1.28
C LEU A 7 16.70 -1.90 -0.84
N LEU A 8 16.97 -2.84 -1.75
CA LEU A 8 17.57 -4.14 -1.42
C LEU A 8 19.09 -4.20 -1.61
N LYS A 9 19.83 -3.48 -0.75
CA LYS A 9 21.27 -3.70 -0.50
C LYS A 9 21.71 -3.54 0.97
N GLU A 10 20.82 -3.70 1.95
CA GLU A 10 21.28 -3.95 3.33
C GLU A 10 21.87 -5.39 3.42
N PRO A 11 23.12 -5.58 3.89
CA PRO A 11 23.71 -6.90 4.03
C PRO A 11 23.10 -7.65 5.23
N PRO A 12 23.00 -9.00 5.19
CA PRO A 12 22.41 -9.76 6.27
C PRO A 12 23.20 -9.60 7.58
N ILE A 13 22.49 -9.32 8.67
CA ILE A 13 23.08 -9.22 10.02
C ILE A 13 23.62 -10.60 10.42
N VAL A 14 24.94 -10.74 10.43
CA VAL A 14 25.62 -12.01 10.75
C VAL A 14 25.57 -12.27 12.26
N GLY A 15 24.50 -12.93 12.71
CA GLY A 15 24.43 -13.51 14.05
C GLY A 15 25.45 -14.64 14.22
N SER A 16 26.49 -14.42 15.00
CA SER A 16 27.55 -15.41 15.26
C SER A 16 27.00 -16.71 15.85
N ARG A 17 27.35 -17.84 15.22
CA ARG A 17 27.02 -19.17 15.72
C ARG A 17 27.70 -19.46 17.05
N SER A 18 26.96 -20.08 17.97
CA SER A 18 27.52 -21.01 18.95
C SER A 18 26.88 -22.38 18.74
N MET A 19 27.68 -23.45 18.77
CA MET A 19 27.21 -24.81 18.45
C MET A 19 27.06 -25.68 19.69
N ARG A 20 26.06 -26.56 19.67
CA ARG A 20 26.11 -27.90 20.31
C ARG A 20 25.23 -28.89 19.53
N ARG A 21 25.63 -30.16 19.51
CA ARG A 21 24.96 -31.28 18.81
C ARG A 21 24.37 -32.29 19.82
N PRO A 22 23.48 -33.21 19.40
CA PRO A 22 22.52 -33.90 20.29
C PRO A 22 22.84 -35.38 20.59
N SER A 23 21.84 -36.11 21.13
CA SER A 23 21.62 -37.58 21.24
C SER A 23 21.64 -38.15 22.68
N PRO A 24 21.12 -39.37 22.96
CA PRO A 24 20.29 -40.27 22.14
C PRO A 24 19.01 -40.87 22.83
N LEU A 25 18.12 -41.41 21.98
CA LEU A 25 17.26 -42.61 22.11
C LEU A 25 16.97 -43.28 23.48
N ASN A 26 15.71 -43.70 23.69
CA ASN A 26 15.35 -45.14 23.66
C ASN A 26 13.84 -45.43 23.47
N LEU A 27 13.52 -46.70 23.18
CA LEU A 27 12.21 -47.25 22.76
C LEU A 27 11.65 -48.22 23.83
N VAL A 28 10.31 -48.44 23.92
CA VAL A 28 9.64 -49.72 24.32
C VAL A 28 8.08 -49.58 24.29
N THR A 29 7.37 -50.72 24.13
CA THR A 29 5.89 -50.91 24.11
C THR A 29 5.53 -52.16 24.98
N PRO A 30 4.28 -52.66 25.20
CA PRO A 30 2.97 -52.33 24.59
C PRO A 30 1.73 -52.30 25.55
N LEU A 31 0.54 -52.48 24.97
CA LEU A 31 -0.88 -52.55 25.45
C LEU A 31 -1.20 -53.76 26.40
N PRO A 32 -2.45 -54.08 26.85
CA PRO A 32 -3.80 -53.55 26.50
C PRO A 32 -4.86 -53.42 27.65
N PHE A 33 -6.09 -52.94 27.34
CA PHE A 33 -7.44 -53.51 27.70
C PHE A 33 -8.59 -52.48 27.43
N HIS A 34 -9.89 -52.81 27.54
CA HIS A 34 -10.75 -53.37 26.46
C HIS A 34 -12.26 -53.18 26.77
N SER A 35 -13.04 -52.45 25.94
CA SER A 35 -14.54 -52.48 25.77
C SER A 35 -14.96 -51.35 24.80
N ILE A 36 -15.84 -51.51 23.79
CA ILE A 36 -17.20 -52.08 23.71
C ILE A 36 -18.24 -51.14 24.37
N HIS A 37 -19.32 -50.68 23.72
CA HIS A 37 -19.86 -50.92 22.36
C HIS A 37 -19.92 -49.57 21.56
N THR A 38 -20.76 -49.22 20.56
CA THR A 38 -22.01 -49.75 19.94
C THR A 38 -22.02 -49.40 18.42
N MET A 39 -23.17 -49.31 17.74
CA MET A 39 -23.31 -48.82 16.34
C MET A 39 -24.68 -48.15 16.08
N VAL A 40 -24.75 -47.22 15.12
CA VAL A 40 -25.92 -46.98 14.24
C VAL A 40 -25.42 -46.75 12.80
N ARG A 41 -26.25 -47.06 11.79
CA ARG A 41 -25.89 -47.15 10.34
C ARG A 41 -26.66 -46.14 9.47
N GLY A 42 -26.08 -45.80 8.32
CA GLY A 42 -26.81 -45.30 7.12
C GLY A 42 -26.27 -43.96 6.59
N GLY A 43 -26.01 -43.78 5.29
CA GLY A 43 -26.09 -44.71 4.15
C GLY A 43 -25.27 -44.22 2.95
N SER A 44 -25.03 -45.09 1.96
CA SER A 44 -24.08 -44.83 0.85
C SER A 44 -24.75 -44.35 -0.44
N ARG A 45 -24.06 -43.46 -1.18
CA ARG A 45 -24.16 -43.37 -2.65
C ARG A 45 -22.75 -43.40 -3.26
N ARG A 46 -22.61 -44.13 -4.37
CA ARG A 46 -21.37 -44.24 -5.17
C ARG A 46 -21.35 -43.18 -6.28
N SER A 47 -20.15 -42.80 -6.70
CA SER A 47 -19.83 -42.57 -8.11
C SER A 47 -18.42 -43.11 -8.40
N ASN A 48 -18.07 -43.32 -9.67
CA ASN A 48 -16.90 -44.10 -10.07
C ASN A 48 -15.68 -43.22 -10.37
N THR A 49 -14.50 -43.63 -9.89
CA THR A 49 -13.22 -43.05 -10.32
C THR A 49 -12.63 -43.86 -11.47
N VAL A 50 -12.49 -43.26 -12.65
CA VAL A 50 -11.76 -43.86 -13.78
C VAL A 50 -10.27 -43.64 -13.58
N LYS A 51 -9.46 -44.68 -13.82
CA LYS A 51 -8.00 -44.52 -13.99
C LYS A 51 -7.69 -44.27 -15.47
N THR A 52 -6.94 -43.22 -15.76
CA THR A 52 -6.23 -43.02 -17.04
C THR A 52 -4.74 -42.76 -16.77
N ALA A 53 -3.91 -43.04 -17.79
CA ALA A 53 -2.47 -43.16 -17.61
C ALA A 53 -1.72 -41.82 -17.61
N SER A 54 -0.56 -41.83 -16.96
CA SER A 54 0.46 -40.77 -17.01
C SER A 54 1.18 -40.71 -18.36
N GLY A 55 1.45 -39.52 -18.90
CA GLY A 55 2.37 -39.33 -20.02
C GLY A 55 2.62 -37.87 -20.42
N ALA A 56 3.87 -37.59 -20.84
CA ALA A 56 4.33 -36.43 -21.61
C ALA A 56 4.26 -35.00 -21.00
N SER A 57 5.24 -34.70 -20.14
CA SER A 57 6.24 -33.62 -20.39
C SER A 57 5.80 -32.18 -20.76
N THR A 58 5.31 -31.40 -19.80
CA THR A 58 5.45 -29.92 -19.77
C THR A 58 5.92 -29.48 -18.38
N SER A 59 7.21 -29.18 -18.20
CA SER A 59 7.77 -28.95 -16.85
C SER A 59 9.11 -28.19 -16.82
N SER A 60 9.20 -27.06 -17.53
CA SER A 60 10.38 -26.17 -17.46
C SER A 60 10.02 -24.70 -17.67
N ALA A 61 9.23 -24.40 -18.72
CA ALA A 61 8.72 -23.05 -18.96
C ALA A 61 7.70 -22.62 -17.89
N GLU A 62 6.72 -23.47 -17.58
CA GLU A 62 5.68 -23.17 -16.57
C GLU A 62 6.27 -23.06 -15.16
N SER A 63 7.20 -23.96 -14.78
CA SER A 63 7.89 -23.88 -13.48
C SER A 63 8.73 -22.61 -13.36
N GLY A 64 9.52 -22.26 -14.38
CA GLY A 64 10.32 -21.03 -14.38
C GLY A 64 9.47 -19.75 -14.36
N ALA A 65 8.30 -19.76 -15.00
CA ALA A 65 7.35 -18.64 -14.94
C ALA A 65 6.72 -18.49 -13.54
N VAL A 66 6.36 -19.59 -12.87
CA VAL A 66 5.84 -19.58 -11.49
C VAL A 66 6.91 -19.17 -10.48
N GLU A 67 8.14 -19.65 -10.64
CA GLU A 67 9.28 -19.25 -9.79
C GLU A 67 9.58 -17.75 -9.93
N ALA A 68 9.66 -17.22 -11.16
CA ALA A 68 9.87 -15.79 -11.40
C ALA A 68 8.68 -14.91 -10.94
N GLY A 69 7.45 -15.40 -11.05
CA GLY A 69 6.25 -14.72 -10.51
C GLY A 69 6.24 -14.68 -8.98
N THR A 70 6.74 -15.73 -8.34
CA THR A 70 6.94 -15.79 -6.88
C THR A 70 8.03 -14.81 -6.44
N GLU A 71 9.20 -14.81 -7.10
CA GLU A 71 10.33 -13.92 -6.78
C GLU A 71 9.94 -12.43 -6.85
N LYS A 72 9.19 -12.03 -7.88
CA LYS A 72 8.61 -10.68 -8.00
C LYS A 72 7.66 -10.35 -6.85
N SER A 73 6.81 -11.30 -6.46
CA SER A 73 5.80 -11.13 -5.41
C SER A 73 6.43 -11.02 -4.01
N ASP A 74 7.43 -11.84 -3.73
CA ASP A 74 8.20 -11.78 -2.48
C ASP A 74 9.03 -10.48 -2.42
N THR A 75 9.68 -10.09 -3.53
CA THR A 75 10.40 -8.79 -3.66
C THR A 75 9.47 -7.61 -3.38
N TYR A 76 8.28 -7.56 -4.00
CA TYR A 76 7.28 -6.53 -3.73
C TYR A 76 6.80 -6.56 -2.26
N SER A 77 6.67 -7.74 -1.65
CA SER A 77 6.21 -7.91 -0.27
C SER A 77 7.24 -7.45 0.78
N THR A 78 8.52 -7.78 0.61
CA THR A 78 9.61 -7.28 1.49
C THR A 78 9.69 -5.76 1.42
N ASN A 79 9.70 -5.22 0.21
CA ASN A 79 9.68 -3.79 -0.05
C ASN A 79 8.45 -3.09 0.56
N MET A 80 7.27 -3.69 0.44
CA MET A 80 6.04 -3.19 1.07
C MET A 80 6.16 -3.21 2.59
N THR A 81 6.69 -4.28 3.19
CA THR A 81 6.90 -4.35 4.64
C THR A 81 7.81 -3.22 5.13
N GLN A 82 8.90 -2.93 4.41
CA GLN A 82 9.81 -1.80 4.68
C GLN A 82 9.10 -0.43 4.58
N ALA A 83 8.44 -0.14 3.46
CA ALA A 83 7.81 1.15 3.18
C ALA A 83 6.43 1.37 3.87
N MET A 84 5.81 0.31 4.39
CA MET A 84 4.57 0.38 5.17
C MET A 84 4.82 0.30 6.69
N GLY A 85 5.90 -0.37 7.12
CA GLY A 85 6.17 -0.63 8.54
C GLY A 85 5.24 -1.68 9.17
N ALA A 86 4.64 -2.53 8.34
CA ALA A 86 3.72 -3.59 8.74
C ALA A 86 3.92 -4.82 7.85
N VAL A 87 4.02 -5.99 8.48
CA VAL A 87 4.17 -7.28 7.79
C VAL A 87 2.87 -7.61 7.05
N LEU A 88 2.90 -7.38 5.74
CA LEU A 88 1.83 -7.68 4.80
C LEU A 88 2.47 -8.39 3.59
N THR A 89 1.74 -9.31 2.95
CA THR A 89 2.24 -10.08 1.80
C THR A 89 1.30 -9.92 0.62
N TYR A 90 1.86 -9.74 -0.56
CA TYR A 90 1.17 -9.83 -1.84
C TYR A 90 1.74 -10.99 -2.65
N ARG A 91 0.86 -11.77 -3.27
CA ARG A 91 1.19 -12.96 -4.07
C ARG A 91 0.42 -12.87 -5.37
N HIS A 92 1.09 -12.36 -6.42
CA HIS A 92 0.45 -12.09 -7.71
C HIS A 92 0.01 -13.39 -8.40
N GLU A 93 0.77 -14.46 -8.24
CA GLU A 93 0.49 -15.78 -8.79
C GLU A 93 -0.77 -16.46 -8.22
N LEU A 94 -1.35 -15.92 -7.13
CA LEU A 94 -2.63 -16.38 -6.57
C LEU A 94 -3.85 -15.67 -7.19
N GLY A 95 -3.64 -14.76 -8.13
CA GLY A 95 -4.71 -14.06 -8.86
C GLY A 95 -5.26 -12.82 -8.16
N MET A 96 -6.24 -12.19 -8.82
CA MET A 96 -7.00 -11.07 -8.27
C MET A 96 -7.74 -11.48 -6.99
N ASN A 97 -7.50 -10.76 -5.89
CA ASN A 97 -8.14 -10.98 -4.59
C ASN A 97 -8.72 -9.68 -4.02
N TYR A 98 -9.84 -9.78 -3.31
CA TYR A 98 -10.59 -8.61 -2.86
C TYR A 98 -11.51 -8.91 -1.67
N ASN A 99 -12.01 -7.85 -1.03
CA ASN A 99 -12.97 -7.93 0.07
C ASN A 99 -14.04 -6.83 -0.07
N PHE A 100 -15.31 -7.18 0.12
CA PHE A 100 -16.38 -6.21 0.31
C PHE A 100 -16.18 -5.50 1.66
N ILE A 101 -15.99 -4.17 1.62
CA ILE A 101 -15.94 -3.30 2.80
C ILE A 101 -17.37 -2.88 3.19
N ARG A 102 -18.19 -2.64 2.17
CA ARG A 102 -19.66 -2.44 2.21
C ARG A 102 -20.29 -3.21 1.04
N PRO A 103 -21.62 -3.43 1.00
CA PRO A 103 -22.27 -4.10 -0.13
C PRO A 103 -22.06 -3.42 -1.50
N ASP A 104 -21.79 -2.11 -1.50
CA ASP A 104 -21.57 -1.25 -2.67
C ASP A 104 -20.07 -0.97 -2.94
N LEU A 105 -19.14 -1.43 -2.09
CA LEU A 105 -17.76 -0.96 -2.09
C LEU A 105 -16.76 -2.09 -1.77
N ILE A 106 -15.93 -2.43 -2.75
CA ILE A 106 -14.89 -3.45 -2.69
C ILE A 106 -13.49 -2.81 -2.69
N VAL A 107 -12.57 -3.38 -1.91
CA VAL A 107 -11.12 -3.15 -2.03
C VAL A 107 -10.43 -4.42 -2.50
N GLY A 108 -9.58 -4.32 -3.51
CA GLY A 108 -8.84 -5.46 -4.05
C GLY A 108 -7.47 -5.15 -4.64
N SER A 109 -6.79 -6.21 -5.06
CA SER A 109 -5.58 -6.16 -5.88
C SER A 109 -5.91 -5.84 -7.34
N CYS A 110 -4.88 -5.72 -8.17
CA CYS A 110 -5.04 -5.58 -9.61
C CYS A 110 -5.85 -6.74 -10.23
N LEU A 111 -6.59 -6.39 -11.28
CA LEU A 111 -6.96 -7.32 -12.34
C LEU A 111 -5.67 -7.73 -13.06
N GLN A 112 -5.62 -8.94 -13.60
CA GLN A 112 -4.44 -9.49 -14.28
C GLN A 112 -4.72 -9.79 -15.75
N SER A 113 -6.00 -9.96 -16.10
CA SER A 113 -6.47 -10.34 -17.42
C SER A 113 -7.88 -9.77 -17.69
N PRO A 114 -8.31 -9.68 -18.96
CA PRO A 114 -9.70 -9.38 -19.31
C PRO A 114 -10.73 -10.30 -18.61
N LEU A 115 -10.38 -11.57 -18.36
CA LEU A 115 -11.24 -12.53 -17.66
C LEU A 115 -11.48 -12.18 -16.18
N ASP A 116 -10.73 -11.25 -15.59
CA ASP A 116 -11.03 -10.73 -14.25
C ASP A 116 -12.19 -9.73 -14.28
N VAL A 117 -12.45 -9.07 -15.42
CA VAL A 117 -13.59 -8.16 -15.58
C VAL A 117 -14.91 -8.92 -15.42
N ASP A 118 -15.05 -10.10 -16.02
CA ASP A 118 -16.27 -10.91 -15.88
C ASP A 118 -16.51 -11.35 -14.43
N LYS A 119 -15.45 -11.73 -13.70
CA LYS A 119 -15.54 -12.07 -12.26
C LYS A 119 -16.05 -10.89 -11.42
N LEU A 120 -15.83 -9.66 -11.86
CA LEU A 120 -16.34 -8.44 -11.23
C LEU A 120 -17.78 -8.12 -11.68
N ARG A 121 -18.12 -8.36 -12.95
CA ARG A 121 -19.48 -8.23 -13.49
C ARG A 121 -20.45 -9.22 -12.83
N ASP A 122 -20.02 -10.47 -12.63
CA ASP A 122 -20.78 -11.54 -11.95
C ASP A 122 -21.20 -11.17 -10.51
N ILE A 123 -20.44 -10.30 -9.84
CA ILE A 123 -20.74 -9.79 -8.49
C ILE A 123 -21.33 -8.36 -8.48
N GLY A 124 -21.74 -7.86 -9.65
CA GLY A 124 -22.44 -6.58 -9.79
C GLY A 124 -21.56 -5.32 -9.80
N VAL A 125 -20.26 -5.44 -10.06
CA VAL A 125 -19.39 -4.28 -10.24
C VAL A 125 -19.73 -3.54 -11.53
N LYS A 126 -19.87 -2.22 -11.40
CA LYS A 126 -20.04 -1.30 -12.54
C LYS A 126 -18.89 -0.32 -12.73
N THR A 127 -18.04 -0.14 -11.72
CA THR A 127 -16.90 0.77 -11.77
C THR A 127 -15.65 0.06 -11.27
N VAL A 128 -14.69 -0.19 -12.17
CA VAL A 128 -13.32 -0.59 -11.84
C VAL A 128 -12.49 0.69 -11.74
N PHE A 129 -11.98 0.97 -10.55
CA PHE A 129 -11.27 2.21 -10.23
C PHE A 129 -9.81 1.91 -9.91
N CYS A 130 -8.97 2.05 -10.93
CA CYS A 130 -7.57 1.68 -10.95
C CYS A 130 -6.66 2.84 -10.52
N LEU A 131 -5.89 2.63 -9.46
CA LEU A 131 -4.94 3.62 -8.92
C LEU A 131 -3.49 3.40 -9.41
N GLN A 132 -3.26 2.40 -10.27
CA GLN A 132 -1.92 2.00 -10.71
C GLN A 132 -1.32 2.96 -11.75
N GLN A 133 -0.01 3.10 -11.69
CA GLN A 133 0.81 3.73 -12.73
C GLN A 133 1.36 2.65 -13.67
N ASP A 134 1.80 3.04 -14.87
CA ASP A 134 2.36 2.08 -15.83
C ASP A 134 3.53 1.24 -15.27
N PRO A 135 4.47 1.77 -14.45
CA PRO A 135 5.51 0.95 -13.82
C PRO A 135 5.00 -0.12 -12.84
N ASP A 136 3.80 0.02 -12.25
CA ASP A 136 3.18 -1.03 -11.44
C ASP A 136 2.75 -2.21 -12.32
N LEU A 137 2.24 -1.88 -13.52
CA LEU A 137 1.64 -2.80 -14.48
C LEU A 137 2.75 -3.52 -15.27
N GLU A 138 3.78 -2.78 -15.73
CA GLU A 138 5.01 -3.33 -16.32
C GLU A 138 5.68 -4.36 -15.41
N TYR A 139 5.80 -4.07 -14.11
CA TYR A 139 6.54 -4.94 -13.19
C TYR A 139 5.92 -6.33 -13.09
N PHE A 140 4.59 -6.42 -13.08
CA PHE A 140 3.88 -7.70 -13.07
C PHE A 140 3.53 -8.25 -14.47
N GLY A 141 3.60 -7.43 -15.52
CA GLY A 141 3.27 -7.82 -16.89
C GLY A 141 1.76 -7.75 -17.21
N VAL A 142 1.03 -6.85 -16.56
CA VAL A 142 -0.42 -6.69 -16.74
C VAL A 142 -0.72 -5.81 -17.96
N ASP A 143 -1.41 -6.37 -18.95
CA ASP A 143 -1.91 -5.61 -20.10
C ASP A 143 -3.19 -4.83 -19.71
N ILE A 144 -2.97 -3.58 -19.29
CA ILE A 144 -4.05 -2.66 -18.93
C ILE A 144 -4.90 -2.23 -20.14
N CYS A 145 -4.32 -2.21 -21.34
CA CYS A 145 -5.03 -1.85 -22.57
C CYS A 145 -6.08 -2.92 -22.90
N ALA A 146 -5.70 -4.20 -22.89
CA ALA A 146 -6.63 -5.31 -23.10
C ALA A 146 -7.77 -5.33 -22.06
N ILE A 147 -7.47 -5.00 -20.79
CA ILE A 147 -8.49 -4.88 -19.73
C ILE A 147 -9.45 -3.72 -20.01
N GLN A 148 -8.94 -2.54 -20.40
CA GLN A 148 -9.75 -1.37 -20.73
C GLN A 148 -10.63 -1.60 -21.97
N GLU A 149 -10.07 -2.18 -23.03
CA GLU A 149 -10.80 -2.55 -24.25
C GLU A 149 -11.91 -3.56 -23.97
N TYR A 150 -11.70 -4.50 -23.04
CA TYR A 150 -12.71 -5.48 -22.68
C TYR A 150 -13.88 -4.85 -21.90
N CYS A 151 -13.62 -3.98 -20.92
CA CYS A 151 -14.69 -3.23 -20.23
C CYS A 151 -15.55 -2.42 -21.23
N LEU A 152 -14.92 -1.77 -22.21
CA LEU A 152 -15.62 -1.04 -23.28
C LEU A 152 -16.51 -1.94 -24.16
N GLN A 153 -16.16 -3.23 -24.32
CA GLN A 153 -16.99 -4.22 -25.02
C GLN A 153 -18.18 -4.69 -24.16
N CYS A 154 -18.01 -4.82 -22.84
CA CYS A 154 -19.05 -5.22 -21.90
C CYS A 154 -20.19 -4.20 -21.75
N LYS A 155 -19.88 -2.89 -21.76
CA LYS A 155 -20.81 -1.73 -21.67
C LYS A 155 -21.61 -1.59 -20.37
N ASP A 156 -21.64 -2.59 -19.50
CA ASP A 156 -22.26 -2.58 -18.17
C ASP A 156 -21.27 -2.28 -17.03
N ILE A 157 -19.97 -2.23 -17.35
CA ILE A 157 -18.86 -1.93 -16.43
C ILE A 157 -17.89 -0.92 -17.06
N GLU A 158 -17.51 0.11 -16.30
CA GLU A 158 -16.56 1.14 -16.69
C GLU A 158 -15.20 0.95 -16.01
N HIS A 159 -14.10 1.18 -16.72
CA HIS A 159 -12.75 1.18 -16.14
C HIS A 159 -12.13 2.58 -16.17
N CYS A 160 -11.93 3.16 -14.98
CA CYS A 160 -11.28 4.46 -14.81
C CYS A 160 -9.87 4.31 -14.20
N ARG A 161 -8.89 5.04 -14.74
CA ARG A 161 -7.58 5.25 -14.10
C ARG A 161 -7.55 6.59 -13.35
N ALA A 162 -7.05 6.56 -12.12
CA ALA A 162 -6.93 7.71 -11.23
C ALA A 162 -5.61 7.57 -10.43
N GLU A 163 -4.49 7.80 -11.10
CA GLU A 163 -3.17 7.34 -10.65
C GLU A 163 -2.68 7.95 -9.34
N ILE A 164 -2.00 7.12 -8.55
CA ILE A 164 -1.22 7.48 -7.35
C ILE A 164 0.05 6.63 -7.35
N ARG A 165 1.23 7.23 -7.11
CA ARG A 165 2.53 6.55 -7.05
C ARG A 165 2.59 5.54 -5.89
N ASP A 166 3.11 4.33 -6.13
CA ASP A 166 3.25 3.35 -5.04
C ASP A 166 4.39 3.70 -4.08
N PHE A 167 4.26 3.22 -2.84
CA PHE A 167 5.23 3.45 -1.76
C PHE A 167 5.52 4.92 -1.44
N ASP A 168 4.60 5.81 -1.82
CA ASP A 168 4.66 7.25 -1.60
C ASP A 168 3.42 7.74 -0.82
N ALA A 169 3.65 8.23 0.40
CA ALA A 169 2.60 8.81 1.24
C ALA A 169 2.34 10.30 0.94
N PHE A 170 3.28 10.99 0.29
CA PHE A 170 3.17 12.38 -0.11
C PHE A 170 2.36 12.52 -1.40
N ASP A 171 2.67 11.71 -2.42
CA ASP A 171 1.86 11.66 -3.63
C ASP A 171 0.41 11.25 -3.30
N LEU A 172 0.22 10.23 -2.46
CA LEU A 172 -1.10 9.86 -1.94
C LEU A 172 -1.84 11.04 -1.28
N ARG A 173 -1.19 11.80 -0.39
CA ARG A 173 -1.78 13.00 0.23
C ARG A 173 -2.23 14.01 -0.81
N LEU A 174 -1.38 14.33 -1.79
CA LEU A 174 -1.67 15.37 -2.81
C LEU A 174 -2.70 14.90 -3.86
N ARG A 175 -2.72 13.62 -4.20
CA ARG A 175 -3.60 13.04 -5.22
C ARG A 175 -5.01 12.75 -4.69
N LEU A 176 -5.16 12.47 -3.39
CA LEU A 176 -6.43 12.11 -2.76
C LEU A 176 -7.62 13.01 -3.17
N PRO A 177 -7.55 14.36 -3.15
CA PRO A 177 -8.70 15.19 -3.50
C PRO A 177 -9.15 15.03 -4.96
N ALA A 178 -8.21 14.97 -5.92
CA ALA A 178 -8.51 14.72 -7.33
C ALA A 178 -9.13 13.34 -7.54
N VAL A 179 -8.52 12.33 -6.92
CA VAL A 179 -8.92 10.91 -7.02
C VAL A 179 -10.31 10.70 -6.42
N ILE A 180 -10.61 11.29 -5.26
CA ILE A 180 -11.92 11.19 -4.62
C ILE A 180 -13.00 11.97 -5.38
N SER A 181 -12.68 13.12 -5.98
CA SER A 181 -13.61 13.82 -6.88
C SER A 181 -14.04 12.94 -8.05
N LYS A 182 -13.05 12.32 -8.73
CA LYS A 182 -13.26 11.43 -9.88
C LYS A 182 -14.05 10.18 -9.49
N LEU A 183 -13.70 9.56 -8.37
CA LEU A 183 -14.42 8.43 -7.78
C LEU A 183 -15.88 8.79 -7.49
N HIS A 184 -16.14 9.91 -6.81
CA HIS A 184 -17.50 10.29 -6.43
C HIS A 184 -18.39 10.54 -7.65
N LYS A 185 -17.87 11.25 -8.65
CA LYS A 185 -18.56 11.51 -9.93
C LYS A 185 -18.95 10.19 -10.64
N LEU A 186 -18.06 9.20 -10.67
CA LEU A 186 -18.33 7.88 -11.25
C LEU A 186 -19.30 7.01 -10.43
N VAL A 187 -19.16 6.99 -9.10
CA VAL A 187 -20.07 6.23 -8.22
C VAL A 187 -21.51 6.76 -8.34
N ASN A 188 -21.68 8.10 -8.40
CA ASN A 188 -22.99 8.73 -8.58
C ASN A 188 -23.60 8.45 -9.96
N HIS A 189 -22.78 8.33 -11.01
CA HIS A 189 -23.24 8.06 -12.38
C HIS A 189 -23.62 6.59 -12.60
N ASN A 190 -22.75 5.66 -12.21
CA ASN A 190 -22.90 4.24 -12.54
C ASN A 190 -23.79 3.49 -11.52
N GLY A 191 -23.69 3.85 -10.24
CA GLY A 191 -24.22 3.07 -9.13
C GLY A 191 -23.63 1.65 -9.08
N GLY A 192 -24.40 0.69 -8.57
CA GLY A 192 -23.95 -0.71 -8.44
C GLY A 192 -22.81 -0.87 -7.43
N VAL A 193 -21.96 -1.87 -7.63
CA VAL A 193 -20.76 -2.08 -6.80
C VAL A 193 -19.56 -1.38 -7.44
N THR A 194 -18.72 -0.76 -6.62
CA THR A 194 -17.46 -0.13 -7.05
C THR A 194 -16.25 -0.89 -6.53
N TYR A 195 -15.32 -1.21 -7.43
CA TYR A 195 -14.10 -1.98 -7.17
C TYR A 195 -12.89 -1.04 -7.19
N ILE A 196 -12.36 -0.70 -6.01
CA ILE A 196 -11.20 0.19 -5.87
C ILE A 196 -9.94 -0.66 -5.70
N HIS A 197 -8.95 -0.49 -6.58
CA HIS A 197 -7.70 -1.25 -6.53
C HIS A 197 -6.43 -0.46 -6.81
N CYS A 198 -5.33 -0.99 -6.29
CA CYS A 198 -3.98 -0.71 -6.73
C CYS A 198 -3.32 -2.06 -7.07
N THR A 199 -1.98 -2.16 -7.03
CA THR A 199 -1.25 -3.42 -7.23
C THR A 199 -1.73 -4.52 -6.28
N ALA A 200 -1.52 -4.35 -4.97
CA ALA A 200 -1.87 -5.36 -3.96
C ALA A 200 -3.22 -5.14 -3.24
N GLY A 201 -3.81 -3.94 -3.34
CA GLY A 201 -4.98 -3.57 -2.54
C GLY A 201 -4.68 -3.42 -1.05
N LEU A 202 -3.45 -3.05 -0.69
CA LEU A 202 -2.96 -3.02 0.70
C LEU A 202 -2.49 -1.63 1.19
N GLY A 203 -2.26 -0.68 0.28
CA GLY A 203 -1.90 0.71 0.61
C GLY A 203 -2.86 1.72 -0.02
N ARG A 204 -2.56 2.11 -1.28
CA ARG A 204 -3.29 3.16 -2.05
C ARG A 204 -4.82 2.95 -2.08
N ALA A 205 -5.30 1.77 -2.47
CA ALA A 205 -6.74 1.49 -2.54
C ALA A 205 -7.46 1.52 -1.18
N PRO A 206 -6.98 0.84 -0.13
CA PRO A 206 -7.47 1.05 1.23
C PRO A 206 -7.55 2.52 1.68
N ALA A 207 -6.54 3.33 1.34
CA ALA A 207 -6.51 4.74 1.70
C ALA A 207 -7.59 5.57 0.96
N VAL A 208 -7.74 5.37 -0.35
CA VAL A 208 -8.78 6.00 -1.18
C VAL A 208 -10.18 5.58 -0.71
N THR A 209 -10.40 4.29 -0.43
CA THR A 209 -11.67 3.80 0.12
C THR A 209 -12.00 4.42 1.47
N LEU A 210 -11.02 4.52 2.37
CA LEU A 210 -11.21 5.13 3.68
C LEU A 210 -11.48 6.64 3.60
N ALA A 211 -10.78 7.36 2.71
CA ALA A 211 -11.06 8.77 2.44
C ALA A 211 -12.47 8.96 1.85
N TYR A 212 -12.92 8.09 0.94
CA TYR A 212 -14.29 8.12 0.41
C TYR A 212 -15.34 7.89 1.51
N MET A 213 -15.09 6.93 2.41
CA MET A 213 -15.97 6.67 3.55
C MET A 213 -16.05 7.86 4.52
N PHE A 214 -14.91 8.49 4.81
CA PHE A 214 -14.79 9.62 5.73
C PHE A 214 -15.40 10.91 5.16
N TRP A 215 -15.03 11.30 3.95
CA TRP A 215 -15.44 12.56 3.32
C TRP A 215 -16.86 12.51 2.74
N ILE A 216 -17.18 11.46 1.99
CA ILE A 216 -18.44 11.37 1.24
C ILE A 216 -19.51 10.59 2.00
N LEU A 217 -19.21 9.36 2.44
CA LEU A 217 -20.24 8.46 3.01
C LEU A 217 -20.59 8.75 4.49
N GLY A 218 -19.95 9.74 5.12
CA GLY A 218 -20.37 10.28 6.42
C GLY A 218 -19.87 9.53 7.65
N TYR A 219 -18.94 8.57 7.51
CA TYR A 219 -18.28 7.93 8.65
C TYR A 219 -17.36 8.93 9.37
N SER A 220 -17.00 8.68 10.64
CA SER A 220 -15.75 9.19 11.19
C SER A 220 -14.56 8.40 10.62
N LEU A 221 -13.34 8.96 10.66
CA LEU A 221 -12.14 8.27 10.16
C LEU A 221 -11.90 6.94 10.92
N ASN A 222 -12.21 6.91 12.21
CA ASN A 222 -11.99 5.74 13.07
C ASN A 222 -12.98 4.61 12.80
N GLU A 223 -14.28 4.90 12.66
CA GLU A 223 -15.28 3.87 12.32
C GLU A 223 -15.01 3.28 10.92
N GLY A 224 -14.66 4.15 9.96
CA GLY A 224 -14.27 3.71 8.63
C GLY A 224 -13.03 2.81 8.65
N HIS A 225 -12.01 3.18 9.44
CA HIS A 225 -10.79 2.40 9.58
C HIS A 225 -11.05 1.05 10.26
N GLN A 226 -11.86 1.01 11.32
CA GLN A 226 -12.24 -0.23 12.00
C GLN A 226 -13.03 -1.16 11.08
N LEU A 227 -14.00 -0.64 10.32
CA LEU A 227 -14.75 -1.43 9.34
C LEU A 227 -13.83 -1.99 8.26
N LEU A 228 -12.96 -1.15 7.67
CA LEU A 228 -11.98 -1.56 6.67
C LEU A 228 -11.07 -2.69 7.17
N GLN A 229 -10.42 -2.52 8.33
CA GLN A 229 -9.54 -3.54 8.91
C GLN A 229 -10.29 -4.83 9.30
N SER A 230 -11.57 -4.74 9.68
CA SER A 230 -12.42 -5.92 9.95
C SER A 230 -12.73 -6.77 8.70
N LYS A 231 -12.47 -6.24 7.50
CA LYS A 231 -12.76 -6.88 6.21
C LYS A 231 -11.49 -7.21 5.41
N ARG A 232 -10.44 -6.39 5.52
CA ARG A 232 -9.15 -6.57 4.84
C ARG A 232 -8.03 -5.99 5.70
N ALA A 233 -7.12 -6.83 6.18
CA ALA A 233 -5.90 -6.38 6.84
C ALA A 233 -5.03 -5.59 5.85
N CYS A 234 -4.77 -4.32 6.14
CA CYS A 234 -4.11 -3.40 5.21
C CYS A 234 -3.46 -2.20 5.93
N PHE A 235 -2.78 -1.33 5.18
CA PHE A 235 -2.12 -0.13 5.70
C PHE A 235 -2.62 1.16 4.99
N PRO A 236 -3.83 1.66 5.31
CA PRO A 236 -4.50 2.76 4.59
C PRO A 236 -3.93 4.17 4.85
N LYS A 237 -2.65 4.28 5.25
CA LYS A 237 -1.89 5.55 5.41
C LYS A 237 -2.71 6.69 6.06
N LEU A 238 -3.23 6.46 7.27
CA LEU A 238 -4.13 7.40 7.97
C LEU A 238 -3.65 8.86 7.95
N GLU A 239 -2.37 9.11 8.24
CA GLU A 239 -1.80 10.46 8.25
C GLU A 239 -1.89 11.17 6.89
N ALA A 240 -1.80 10.46 5.76
CA ALA A 240 -1.99 11.06 4.44
C ALA A 240 -3.45 11.51 4.22
N ILE A 241 -4.42 10.74 4.73
CA ILE A 241 -5.84 11.11 4.69
C ILE A 241 -6.11 12.32 5.60
N LYS A 242 -5.60 12.31 6.83
CA LYS A 242 -5.71 13.43 7.78
C LYS A 242 -5.14 14.72 7.22
N LEU A 243 -3.90 14.67 6.72
CA LEU A 243 -3.21 15.82 6.16
C LEU A 243 -3.93 16.33 4.89
N ALA A 244 -4.39 15.45 3.99
CA ALA A 244 -5.20 15.86 2.85
C ALA A 244 -6.54 16.50 3.28
N THR A 245 -7.17 16.02 4.36
CA THR A 245 -8.40 16.61 4.92
C THR A 245 -8.13 18.02 5.45
N ALA A 246 -7.04 18.20 6.18
CA ALA A 246 -6.60 19.50 6.69
C ALA A 246 -6.24 20.46 5.55
N ASP A 247 -5.56 20.00 4.50
CA ASP A 247 -5.16 20.82 3.35
C ASP A 247 -6.35 21.27 2.49
N ILE A 248 -7.45 20.51 2.43
CA ILE A 248 -8.71 20.96 1.81
C ILE A 248 -9.32 22.12 2.63
N LEU A 249 -9.33 22.00 3.95
CA LEU A 249 -10.03 22.95 4.84
C LEU A 249 -9.22 24.22 5.19
N THR A 250 -7.88 24.16 5.21
CA THR A 250 -7.00 25.31 5.51
C THR A 250 -6.19 25.80 4.32
N GLY A 251 -6.34 25.17 3.15
CA GLY A 251 -5.39 25.31 2.06
C GLY A 251 -4.02 24.68 2.35
N LEU A 252 -3.18 24.64 1.31
CA LEU A 252 -1.84 24.06 1.34
C LEU A 252 -0.80 25.18 1.14
N SER A 253 -0.12 25.55 2.22
CA SER A 253 1.08 26.40 2.21
C SER A 253 2.33 25.54 2.42
N LYS A 254 3.48 26.00 1.93
CA LYS A 254 4.77 25.33 2.03
C LYS A 254 5.80 26.17 2.78
N ASN A 255 6.63 25.50 3.57
CA ASN A 255 7.83 26.07 4.17
C ASN A 255 9.08 25.43 3.54
N SER A 256 10.17 26.20 3.44
CA SER A 256 11.48 25.66 3.03
C SER A 256 12.13 24.89 4.19
N ILE A 257 12.71 23.74 3.90
CA ILE A 257 13.53 22.96 4.83
C ILE A 257 14.87 22.60 4.20
N THR A 258 15.91 22.54 5.03
CA THR A 258 17.26 22.13 4.65
C THR A 258 17.65 20.88 5.43
N LEU A 259 17.94 19.78 4.73
CA LEU A 259 18.53 18.56 5.29
C LEU A 259 20.05 18.61 5.08
N LYS A 260 20.82 18.11 6.06
CA LYS A 260 22.28 18.28 6.09
C LYS A 260 22.99 17.01 6.53
N TRP A 261 23.98 16.59 5.74
CA TRP A 261 24.93 15.54 6.12
C TRP A 261 26.35 16.10 6.25
N GLU A 262 26.92 16.04 7.45
CA GLU A 262 28.27 16.51 7.76
C GLU A 262 29.31 15.43 7.44
N SER A 263 29.93 15.53 6.25
CA SER A 263 31.06 14.70 5.86
C SER A 263 31.78 15.32 4.66
N ASP A 264 33.11 15.22 4.67
CA ASP A 264 34.04 15.55 3.59
C ASP A 264 34.70 14.31 2.97
N SER A 265 34.29 13.11 3.39
CA SER A 265 34.96 11.84 3.12
C SER A 265 34.13 10.83 2.34
N CYS A 266 32.81 11.02 2.26
CA CYS A 266 31.93 10.28 1.35
C CYS A 266 31.97 10.89 -0.06
N SER A 267 31.71 10.04 -1.06
CA SER A 267 31.67 10.38 -2.49
C SER A 267 30.24 10.64 -2.98
N SER A 268 29.24 10.04 -2.35
CA SER A 268 27.82 10.39 -2.55
C SER A 268 27.06 10.50 -1.24
N VAL A 269 26.08 11.41 -1.21
CA VAL A 269 25.00 11.41 -0.22
C VAL A 269 23.69 11.67 -0.95
N GLU A 270 22.73 10.79 -0.76
CA GLU A 270 21.39 10.87 -1.34
C GLU A 270 20.31 10.59 -0.27
N ILE A 271 19.05 10.87 -0.59
CA ILE A 271 17.87 10.63 0.28
C ILE A 271 16.76 9.91 -0.49
N SER A 272 16.04 9.04 0.20
CA SER A 272 14.76 8.46 -0.26
C SER A 272 13.67 8.62 0.81
N GLY A 273 12.39 8.51 0.40
CA GLY A 273 11.22 8.86 1.22
C GLY A 273 10.83 10.32 1.00
N LEU A 274 10.74 11.09 2.08
CA LEU A 274 10.48 12.54 2.09
C LEU A 274 9.22 12.92 1.27
N ASP A 275 9.40 13.64 0.16
CA ASP A 275 8.35 14.11 -0.76
C ASP A 275 8.42 13.47 -2.16
N VAL A 276 9.15 12.36 -2.29
CA VAL A 276 9.31 11.59 -3.55
C VAL A 276 9.01 10.08 -3.39
N GLY A 277 8.75 9.64 -2.16
CA GLY A 277 8.45 8.24 -1.82
C GLY A 277 9.70 7.35 -1.76
N TRP A 278 9.50 6.11 -1.30
CA TRP A 278 10.60 5.15 -1.07
C TRP A 278 11.16 4.51 -2.35
N GLY A 279 10.58 4.82 -3.51
CA GLY A 279 11.07 4.36 -4.83
C GLY A 279 11.96 5.32 -5.57
N GLN A 280 12.07 6.57 -5.10
CA GLN A 280 12.88 7.61 -5.73
C GLN A 280 14.06 8.00 -4.84
N ILE A 281 15.10 8.57 -5.45
CA ILE A 281 16.30 9.03 -4.77
C ILE A 281 16.60 10.46 -5.23
N ILE A 282 16.91 11.35 -4.28
CA ILE A 282 17.39 12.71 -4.55
C ILE A 282 18.84 12.82 -4.06
N PRO A 283 19.82 13.18 -4.91
CA PRO A 283 21.18 13.46 -4.46
C PRO A 283 21.26 14.81 -3.72
N LEU A 284 22.09 14.88 -2.69
CA LEU A 284 22.46 16.13 -2.02
C LEU A 284 23.57 16.85 -2.81
N THR A 285 23.66 18.17 -2.65
CA THR A 285 24.76 18.98 -3.19
C THR A 285 25.86 19.17 -2.15
N TYR A 286 27.11 18.80 -2.48
CA TYR A 286 28.26 19.03 -1.61
C TYR A 286 28.73 20.50 -1.64
N ASN A 287 28.78 21.13 -0.47
CA ASN A 287 29.37 22.45 -0.30
C ASN A 287 30.81 22.32 0.26
N LYS A 288 31.81 22.68 -0.57
CA LYS A 288 33.24 22.56 -0.25
C LYS A 288 33.70 23.45 0.93
N GLU A 289 33.10 24.62 1.09
CA GLU A 289 33.47 25.58 2.16
C GLU A 289 32.95 25.11 3.51
N LYS A 290 31.69 24.63 3.53
CA LYS A 290 31.00 24.13 4.73
C LYS A 290 31.31 22.66 5.05
N ARG A 291 32.09 21.97 4.20
CA ARG A 291 32.47 20.55 4.31
C ARG A 291 31.27 19.61 4.57
N ALA A 292 30.15 19.90 3.93
CA ALA A 292 28.89 19.21 4.19
C ALA A 292 27.99 19.16 2.95
N TRP A 293 27.11 18.19 2.92
CA TRP A 293 26.12 17.94 1.87
C TRP A 293 24.77 18.53 2.28
N TYR A 294 24.03 19.09 1.32
CA TYR A 294 22.77 19.80 1.55
C TYR A 294 21.68 19.40 0.55
N LEU A 295 20.44 19.30 1.03
CA LEU A 295 19.22 19.27 0.19
C LEU A 295 18.23 20.29 0.74
N GLU A 296 17.75 21.18 -0.13
CA GLU A 296 16.67 22.13 0.15
C GLU A 296 15.38 21.65 -0.53
N ARG A 297 14.26 21.66 0.19
CA ARG A 297 12.91 21.32 -0.33
C ARG A 297 11.87 22.31 0.19
N GLU A 298 10.83 22.56 -0.60
CA GLU A 298 9.62 23.22 -0.11
C GLU A 298 8.54 22.18 0.18
N LEU A 299 8.26 21.97 1.47
CA LEU A 299 7.30 20.97 1.95
C LEU A 299 6.10 21.67 2.59
N PRO A 300 4.86 21.17 2.38
CA PRO A 300 3.74 21.62 3.19
C PRO A 300 3.86 21.14 4.63
N GLU A 301 3.06 21.72 5.52
CA GLU A 301 3.02 21.29 6.92
C GLU A 301 2.74 19.79 7.06
N GLY A 302 3.44 19.11 7.96
CA GLY A 302 3.28 17.68 8.20
C GLY A 302 4.57 17.01 8.67
N ARG A 303 4.53 15.68 8.75
CA ARG A 303 5.67 14.85 9.14
C ARG A 303 6.11 13.99 7.97
N TYR A 304 7.39 14.04 7.63
CA TYR A 304 7.96 13.34 6.50
C TYR A 304 9.09 12.44 6.96
N GLU A 305 8.94 11.13 6.77
CA GLU A 305 9.99 10.14 7.05
C GLU A 305 10.88 9.98 5.83
N TYR A 306 12.17 9.82 6.07
CA TYR A 306 13.20 9.66 5.05
C TYR A 306 14.39 8.88 5.60
N LYS A 307 15.27 8.41 4.71
CA LYS A 307 16.52 7.75 5.09
C LYS A 307 17.61 8.14 4.09
N TYR A 308 18.84 8.30 4.57
CA TYR A 308 19.97 8.63 3.73
C TYR A 308 20.52 7.38 3.04
N ILE A 309 21.16 7.60 1.91
CA ILE A 309 22.02 6.66 1.22
C ILE A 309 23.38 7.35 1.14
N VAL A 310 24.44 6.76 1.71
CA VAL A 310 25.79 7.34 1.74
C VAL A 310 26.75 6.32 1.17
N ASP A 311 27.43 6.67 0.08
CA ASP A 311 28.25 5.73 -0.71
C ASP A 311 27.52 4.41 -1.01
N GLY A 312 26.23 4.50 -1.37
CA GLY A 312 25.34 3.37 -1.65
C GLY A 312 24.83 2.59 -0.43
N LYS A 313 25.06 3.05 0.80
CA LYS A 313 24.59 2.39 2.04
C LYS A 313 23.45 3.15 2.68
N TRP A 314 22.35 2.47 2.96
CA TRP A 314 21.21 3.01 3.70
C TRP A 314 21.58 3.28 5.16
N VAL A 315 21.49 4.54 5.60
CA VAL A 315 21.85 4.99 6.95
C VAL A 315 20.88 6.05 7.48
N CYS A 316 20.81 6.17 8.80
CA CYS A 316 20.13 7.29 9.46
C CYS A 316 21.18 8.26 10.02
N ASN A 317 20.93 9.56 9.91
CA ASN A 317 21.72 10.58 10.60
C ASN A 317 21.37 10.54 12.10
N ASP A 318 22.36 10.28 12.94
CA ASP A 318 22.13 10.14 14.38
C ASP A 318 21.83 11.46 15.09
N ASN A 319 22.19 12.59 14.47
CA ASN A 319 21.95 13.95 14.98
C ASN A 319 20.56 14.50 14.61
N GLU A 320 19.85 13.86 13.68
CA GLU A 320 18.50 14.27 13.26
C GLU A 320 17.41 13.43 13.95
N LYS A 321 16.18 13.93 13.96
CA LYS A 321 15.03 13.24 14.57
C LYS A 321 14.83 11.88 13.89
N LYS A 322 14.56 10.84 14.67
CA LYS A 322 14.40 9.45 14.22
C LYS A 322 13.08 8.85 14.71
N THR A 323 12.51 7.94 13.93
CA THR A 323 11.32 7.18 14.31
C THR A 323 11.63 6.22 15.47
N LYS A 324 10.57 5.66 16.08
CA LYS A 324 10.73 4.39 16.79
C LYS A 324 10.91 3.28 15.74
N ALA A 325 11.63 2.23 16.10
CA ALA A 325 11.74 1.03 15.27
C ALA A 325 10.33 0.47 14.97
N ASN A 326 10.10 0.04 13.73
CA ASN A 326 8.90 -0.70 13.35
C ASN A 326 8.99 -2.18 13.79
N ALA A 327 8.01 -3.01 13.41
CA ALA A 327 7.97 -4.43 13.79
C ALA A 327 9.23 -5.21 13.36
N ASP A 328 9.83 -4.83 12.25
CA ASP A 328 10.99 -5.46 11.62
C ASP A 328 12.33 -4.81 12.05
N GLY A 329 12.28 -3.85 12.98
CA GLY A 329 13.45 -3.15 13.52
C GLY A 329 13.90 -1.92 12.71
N HIS A 330 13.28 -1.62 11.57
CA HIS A 330 13.68 -0.49 10.73
C HIS A 330 13.35 0.86 11.40
N VAL A 331 14.30 1.79 11.31
CA VAL A 331 14.21 3.17 11.78
C VAL A 331 14.47 4.11 10.60
N ASN A 332 13.71 5.20 10.52
CA ASN A 332 13.88 6.28 9.56
C ASN A 332 14.29 7.57 10.30
N ASN A 333 14.92 8.51 9.60
CA ASN A 333 14.88 9.91 10.02
C ASN A 333 13.50 10.51 9.72
N TYR A 334 13.18 11.65 10.34
CA TYR A 334 12.02 12.43 9.93
C TYR A 334 12.21 13.93 10.15
N VAL A 335 11.56 14.72 9.31
CA VAL A 335 11.39 16.17 9.50
C VAL A 335 9.94 16.44 9.90
N GLN A 336 9.76 17.36 10.84
CA GLN A 336 8.46 17.93 11.18
C GLN A 336 8.45 19.34 10.60
N VAL A 337 7.49 19.61 9.72
CA VAL A 337 7.29 20.90 9.07
C VAL A 337 6.07 21.53 9.72
N SER A 338 6.24 22.70 10.33
CA SER A 338 5.15 23.60 10.70
C SER A 338 4.82 24.52 9.53
N ARG A 339 3.65 25.16 9.54
CA ARG A 339 3.30 26.24 8.60
C ARG A 339 3.61 27.59 9.24
N ASP A 340 4.22 28.50 8.49
CA ASP A 340 4.41 29.88 8.96
C ASP A 340 3.15 30.73 8.76
N GLY A 341 2.90 31.67 9.67
CA GLY A 341 1.87 32.71 9.51
C GLY A 341 0.42 32.23 9.58
N THR A 342 0.13 31.03 10.09
CA THR A 342 -1.24 30.58 10.39
C THR A 342 -1.91 31.42 11.47
N SER A 343 -3.23 31.57 11.39
CA SER A 343 -4.01 32.03 12.56
C SER A 343 -4.06 30.98 13.66
N ASP A 344 -4.49 31.37 14.87
CA ASP A 344 -4.67 30.42 15.98
C ASP A 344 -5.77 29.39 15.65
N GLU A 345 -6.85 29.83 14.99
CA GLU A 345 -7.97 29.00 14.57
C GLU A 345 -7.57 28.00 13.47
N GLU A 346 -6.73 28.40 12.50
CA GLU A 346 -6.15 27.47 11.52
C GLU A 346 -5.31 26.39 12.21
N ARG A 347 -4.49 26.77 13.20
CA ARG A 347 -3.66 25.82 13.94
C ARG A 347 -4.51 24.83 14.74
N GLU A 348 -5.48 25.31 15.52
CA GLU A 348 -6.38 24.44 16.29
C GLU A 348 -7.19 23.49 15.40
N LEU A 349 -7.64 23.96 14.24
CA LEU A 349 -8.29 23.13 13.22
C LEU A 349 -7.37 22.02 12.72
N ARG A 350 -6.11 22.33 12.37
CA ARG A 350 -5.15 21.33 11.89
C ARG A 350 -4.70 20.37 12.99
N GLU A 351 -4.57 20.83 14.24
CA GLU A 351 -4.29 19.97 15.39
C GLU A 351 -5.43 18.96 15.64
N ARG A 352 -6.70 19.37 15.55
CA ARG A 352 -7.84 18.44 15.61
C ARG A 352 -7.83 17.45 14.44
N LEU A 353 -7.65 17.91 13.21
CA LEU A 353 -7.72 17.08 12.01
C LEU A 353 -6.54 16.10 11.85
N THR A 354 -5.38 16.41 12.44
CA THR A 354 -4.22 15.51 12.49
C THR A 354 -4.14 14.65 13.76
N GLY A 355 -4.94 14.98 14.79
CA GLY A 355 -5.02 14.26 16.06
C GLY A 355 -5.49 12.80 15.98
N GLN A 356 -5.72 12.18 17.14
CA GLN A 356 -6.06 10.74 17.22
C GLN A 356 -7.44 10.42 16.62
N ASN A 357 -8.43 11.27 16.89
CA ASN A 357 -9.84 11.05 16.54
C ASN A 357 -10.37 12.23 15.71
N PRO A 358 -9.94 12.40 14.45
CA PRO A 358 -10.42 13.49 13.61
C PRO A 358 -11.84 13.19 13.14
N ASP A 359 -12.79 13.93 13.68
CA ASP A 359 -14.15 14.02 13.15
C ASP A 359 -14.39 15.41 12.54
N LEU A 360 -15.28 15.44 11.56
CA LEU A 360 -15.62 16.59 10.74
C LEU A 360 -17.02 17.08 11.11
N THR A 361 -17.16 18.39 11.32
CA THR A 361 -18.47 19.03 11.52
C THR A 361 -19.35 18.91 10.27
N LYS A 362 -20.63 19.26 10.37
CA LYS A 362 -21.53 19.22 9.20
C LYS A 362 -21.08 20.23 8.13
N GLU A 363 -20.56 21.34 8.60
CA GLU A 363 -20.06 22.49 7.84
C GLU A 363 -18.75 22.11 7.12
N GLU A 364 -17.81 21.46 7.82
CA GLU A 364 -16.58 20.90 7.22
C GLU A 364 -16.89 19.81 6.18
N ARG A 365 -17.86 18.94 6.47
CA ARG A 365 -18.34 17.91 5.53
C ARG A 365 -19.07 18.50 4.32
N LEU A 366 -19.58 19.73 4.41
CA LEU A 366 -20.15 20.47 3.27
C LEU A 366 -19.02 21.11 2.45
N MET A 367 -18.11 21.85 3.08
CA MET A 367 -16.94 22.46 2.43
C MET A 367 -16.11 21.43 1.63
N ILE A 368 -15.88 20.24 2.20
CA ILE A 368 -15.17 19.15 1.51
C ILE A 368 -15.95 18.64 0.28
N ARG A 369 -17.28 18.55 0.33
CA ARG A 369 -18.09 18.16 -0.84
C ARG A 369 -18.04 19.22 -1.93
N GLU A 370 -18.27 20.49 -1.57
CA GLU A 370 -18.23 21.62 -2.51
C GLU A 370 -16.86 21.70 -3.20
N TYR A 371 -15.77 21.54 -2.45
CA TYR A 371 -14.40 21.47 -2.99
C TYR A 371 -14.23 20.30 -3.97
N LEU A 372 -14.71 19.09 -3.63
CA LEU A 372 -14.57 17.89 -4.47
C LEU A 372 -15.47 17.95 -5.71
N GLU A 373 -16.65 18.54 -5.62
CA GLU A 373 -17.55 18.75 -6.77
C GLU A 373 -16.92 19.73 -7.76
N GLN A 374 -16.45 20.89 -7.26
CA GLN A 374 -15.77 21.94 -8.04
C GLN A 374 -14.37 21.54 -8.53
N TYR A 375 -13.81 20.41 -8.06
CA TYR A 375 -12.48 19.98 -8.47
C TYR A 375 -12.42 19.68 -9.97
N VAL A 376 -11.59 20.45 -10.67
CA VAL A 376 -11.21 20.26 -12.08
C VAL A 376 -9.82 19.64 -12.11
N GLU A 377 -9.67 18.51 -12.82
CA GLU A 377 -8.35 17.91 -13.10
C GLU A 377 -7.55 18.91 -13.96
N ARG A 378 -6.42 19.40 -13.44
CA ARG A 378 -5.53 20.40 -14.06
C ARG A 378 -4.40 19.76 -14.86
#